data_AF-A0A959NGG9-F1
#
_entry.id   AF-A0A959NGG9-F1
#
_cell.length_a   1.000
_cell.length_b   1.000
_cell.length_c   1.000
_cell.angle_alpha   90.00
_cell.angle_beta   90.00
_cell.angle_gamma   90.00
#
_symmetry.space_group_name_H-M   'P 1'
#
loop_
_entity.id
_entity.type
_entity.pdbx_description
1 polymer ?
#
loop_
_entity_poly.entity_id
_entity_poly.type
_entity_poly.pdbx_seq_one_letter_code
_entity_poly.pdbx_strand_id
1 'polypeptide(L)'
;TMDGVPEIILERKYVKEWKALMTTTTNEINNGHSDINDYAATNHVEFFAVVAEYFFEQPALMATRHPALFAMLEKIFKTNRDIVHLKS
;
A
#
# COMPACT_ATOMS: atom_id res chain seq x y z
N THR A 1 7.77 18.66 0.03
CA THR A 1 8.18 17.24 0.14
C THR A 1 6.95 16.45 0.52
N MET A 2 6.49 15.54 -0.35
CA MET A 2 5.35 14.66 -0.06
C MET A 2 5.93 13.30 0.36
N ASP A 3 6.31 13.18 1.63
CA ASP A 3 7.15 12.06 2.11
C ASP A 3 6.40 10.75 2.38
N GLY A 4 5.07 10.72 2.41
CA GLY A 4 4.35 9.46 2.61
C GLY A 4 2.98 9.65 3.20
N VAL A 5 1.97 9.49 2.36
CA VAL A 5 0.55 9.37 2.77
C VAL A 5 0.39 8.43 3.98
N PRO A 6 1.12 7.30 4.08
CA PRO A 6 1.05 6.40 5.22
C PRO A 6 1.57 6.99 6.53
N GLU A 7 2.64 7.78 6.56
CA GLU A 7 3.19 8.31 7.82
C GLU A 7 2.23 9.27 8.54
N ILE A 8 1.32 9.91 7.79
CA ILE A 8 0.31 10.82 8.31
C ILE A 8 -0.85 10.03 8.96
N ILE A 9 -1.15 8.84 8.43
CA ILE A 9 -2.33 8.04 8.81
C ILE A 9 -1.99 6.81 9.67
N LEU A 10 -0.73 6.38 9.69
CA LEU A 10 -0.28 5.13 10.28
C LEU A 10 0.33 5.37 11.66
N GLU A 11 -0.02 4.51 12.62
CA GLU A 11 0.65 4.52 13.92
C GLU A 11 2.17 4.32 13.76
N ARG A 12 2.96 5.07 14.55
CA ARG A 12 4.43 5.04 14.51
C ARG A 12 5.02 3.62 14.55
N LYS A 13 4.35 2.68 15.24
CA LYS A 13 4.79 1.29 15.38
C LYS A 13 4.83 0.51 14.05
N TYR A 14 4.04 0.91 13.05
CA TYR A 14 3.96 0.23 11.76
C TYR A 14 4.78 0.92 10.64
N VAL A 15 5.27 2.15 10.86
CA VAL A 15 6.02 2.93 9.84
C VAL A 15 7.23 2.16 9.31
N LYS A 16 7.96 1.47 10.20
CA LYS A 16 9.13 0.68 9.80
C LYS A 16 8.74 -0.51 8.90
N GLU A 17 7.68 -1.22 9.26
CA GLU A 17 7.17 -2.37 8.51
C GLU A 17 6.65 -1.91 7.13
N TRP A 18 5.91 -0.80 7.08
CA TRP A 18 5.44 -0.20 5.84
C TRP A 18 6.58 0.19 4.88
N LYS A 19 7.62 0.87 5.38
CA LYS A 19 8.77 1.26 4.54
C LYS A 19 9.47 0.04 3.95
N ALA A 20 9.66 -1.02 4.73
CA ALA A 20 10.28 -2.24 4.26
C ALA A 20 9.44 -2.92 3.15
N LEU A 21 8.12 -2.98 3.33
CA LEU A 21 7.21 -3.53 2.32
C LEU A 21 7.22 -2.70 1.03
N MET A 22 7.17 -1.38 1.14
CA MET A 22 7.24 -0.48 -0.02
C MET A 22 8.55 -0.68 -0.80
N THR A 23 9.70 -0.66 -0.12
CA THR A 23 10.99 -0.90 -0.77
C THR A 23 11.05 -2.26 -1.46
N THR A 24 10.57 -3.32 -0.78
CA THR A 24 10.57 -4.68 -1.35
C THR A 24 9.68 -4.75 -2.59
N THR A 25 8.45 -4.24 -2.48
CA THR A 25 7.46 -4.28 -3.57
C THR A 25 7.92 -3.44 -4.76
N THR A 26 8.47 -2.24 -4.55
CA THR A 26 9.03 -1.42 -5.63
C THR A 26 10.20 -2.13 -6.33
N ASN A 27 11.05 -2.84 -5.59
CA ASN A 27 12.10 -3.65 -6.21
C ASN A 27 11.51 -4.81 -7.04
N GLU A 28 10.48 -5.49 -6.56
CA GLU A 28 9.79 -6.54 -7.33
C GLU A 28 9.17 -5.99 -8.62
N ILE A 29 8.52 -4.82 -8.54
CA ILE A 29 7.96 -4.11 -9.70
C ILE A 29 9.07 -3.79 -10.72
N ASN A 30 10.17 -3.16 -10.27
CA ASN A 30 11.27 -2.76 -11.15
C ASN A 30 11.98 -3.95 -11.82
N ASN A 31 11.93 -5.14 -11.20
CA ASN A 31 12.48 -6.37 -11.76
C ASN A 31 11.46 -7.18 -12.58
N GLY A 32 10.22 -6.69 -12.75
CA GLY A 32 9.16 -7.40 -13.46
C GLY A 32 8.63 -8.63 -12.72
N HIS A 33 8.80 -8.69 -11.41
CA HIS A 33 8.38 -9.79 -10.53
C HIS A 33 7.08 -9.49 -9.77
N SER A 34 6.41 -8.38 -10.05
CA SER A 34 5.13 -8.00 -9.45
C SER A 34 4.10 -7.71 -10.54
N ASP A 35 2.83 -8.04 -10.27
CA ASP A 35 1.68 -7.65 -11.09
C ASP A 35 1.09 -6.29 -10.71
N ILE A 36 1.65 -5.62 -9.70
CA ILE A 36 1.29 -4.23 -9.40
C ILE A 36 1.78 -3.33 -10.52
N ASN A 37 0.96 -2.36 -10.92
CA ASN A 37 1.28 -1.39 -11.97
C ASN A 37 2.64 -0.72 -11.70
N ASP A 38 3.48 -0.63 -12.74
CA ASP A 38 4.85 -0.08 -12.66
C ASP A 38 4.88 1.38 -12.20
N TYR A 39 3.79 2.11 -12.44
CA TYR A 39 3.61 3.47 -11.94
C TYR A 39 3.73 3.59 -10.41
N ALA A 40 3.42 2.52 -9.66
CA ALA A 40 3.64 2.47 -8.21
C ALA A 40 5.11 2.61 -7.80
N ALA A 41 6.07 2.36 -8.69
CA ALA A 41 7.49 2.53 -8.43
C ALA A 41 7.98 4.00 -8.58
N THR A 42 7.11 4.93 -9.02
CA THR A 42 7.49 6.32 -9.32
C THR A 42 7.88 7.10 -8.06
N ASN A 43 7.04 7.06 -7.02
CA ASN A 43 7.28 7.71 -5.72
C ASN A 43 6.33 7.13 -4.66
N HIS A 44 6.50 7.53 -3.39
CA HIS A 44 5.70 6.99 -2.28
C HIS A 44 4.20 7.30 -2.37
N VAL A 45 3.82 8.42 -3.00
CA VAL A 45 2.42 8.80 -3.20
C VAL A 45 1.77 7.87 -4.21
N GLU A 46 2.43 7.67 -5.37
CA GLU A 46 1.93 6.75 -6.40
C GLU A 46 1.90 5.31 -5.90
N PHE A 47 2.92 4.89 -5.15
CA PHE A 47 2.92 3.58 -4.51
C PHE A 47 1.65 3.38 -3.69
N PHE A 48 1.37 4.31 -2.76
CA PHE A 48 0.20 4.20 -1.90
C PHE A 48 -1.12 4.25 -2.69
N ALA A 49 -1.24 5.16 -3.66
CA ALA A 49 -2.46 5.30 -4.46
C ALA A 49 -2.79 4.01 -5.21
N VAL A 50 -1.81 3.44 -5.92
CA VAL A 50 -2.00 2.21 -6.72
C VAL A 50 -2.34 1.01 -5.83
N VAL A 51 -1.61 0.82 -4.72
CA VAL A 51 -1.84 -0.35 -3.86
C VAL A 51 -3.16 -0.23 -3.07
N ALA A 52 -3.59 0.99 -2.76
CA ALA A 52 -4.91 1.25 -2.20
C ALA A 52 -6.02 0.95 -3.21
N GLU A 53 -5.87 1.36 -4.47
CA GLU A 53 -6.81 1.01 -5.55
C GLU A 53 -6.92 -0.51 -5.71
N TYR A 54 -5.79 -1.21 -5.82
CA TYR A 54 -5.76 -2.68 -5.86
C TYR A 54 -6.47 -3.31 -4.66
N PHE A 55 -6.26 -2.78 -3.46
CA PHE A 55 -6.89 -3.27 -2.23
C PHE A 55 -8.41 -3.12 -2.27
N PHE A 56 -8.95 -1.99 -2.76
CA PHE A 56 -10.39 -1.76 -2.79
C PHE A 56 -11.08 -2.44 -3.98
N GLU A 57 -10.42 -2.55 -5.12
CA GLU A 57 -11.02 -3.09 -6.34
C GLU A 57 -10.84 -4.59 -6.48
N GLN A 58 -9.70 -5.13 -6.02
CA GLN A 58 -9.35 -6.55 -6.15
C GLN A 58 -8.81 -7.15 -4.83
N PRO A 59 -9.52 -7.00 -3.69
CA PRO A 59 -9.02 -7.40 -2.37
C PRO A 59 -8.61 -8.88 -2.30
N ALA A 60 -9.41 -9.78 -2.89
CA ALA A 60 -9.11 -11.22 -2.86
C ALA A 60 -7.86 -11.59 -3.66
N LEU A 61 -7.64 -10.93 -4.80
CA LEU A 61 -6.45 -11.14 -5.62
C LEU A 61 -5.22 -10.61 -4.90
N MET A 62 -5.31 -9.41 -4.32
CA MET A 62 -4.23 -8.82 -3.55
C MET A 62 -3.87 -9.65 -2.31
N ALA A 63 -4.86 -10.17 -1.58
CA ALA A 63 -4.63 -11.07 -0.45
C ALA A 63 -3.91 -12.36 -0.85
N THR A 64 -4.12 -12.83 -2.09
CA THR A 64 -3.48 -14.05 -2.62
C THR A 64 -2.06 -13.77 -3.11
N ARG A 65 -1.86 -12.69 -3.86
CA ARG A 65 -0.59 -12.40 -4.55
C ARG A 65 0.38 -11.56 -3.72
N HIS A 66 -0.15 -10.66 -2.89
CA HIS A 66 0.60 -9.72 -2.06
C HIS A 66 0.13 -9.75 -0.60
N PRO A 67 0.15 -10.93 0.07
CA PRO A 67 -0.48 -11.12 1.37
C PRO A 67 0.04 -10.18 2.47
N ALA A 68 1.34 -9.89 2.47
CA ALA A 68 1.94 -8.98 3.45
C ALA A 68 1.49 -7.52 3.25
N LEU A 69 1.37 -7.09 1.98
CA LEU A 69 0.91 -5.75 1.63
C LEU A 69 -0.59 -5.60 1.92
N PHE A 70 -1.39 -6.62 1.62
CA PHE A 70 -2.81 -6.67 1.98
C PHE A 70 -3.01 -6.52 3.49
N ALA A 71 -2.32 -7.33 4.30
CA ALA A 71 -2.42 -7.26 5.76
C ALA A 71 -1.99 -5.89 6.32
N MET A 72 -1.01 -5.24 5.69
CA MET A 72 -0.59 -3.90 6.08
C MET A 72 -1.65 -2.85 5.74
N LEU A 73 -2.26 -2.92 4.56
CA LEU A 73 -3.35 -2.02 4.18
C LEU A 73 -4.59 -2.22 5.05
N GLU A 74 -4.89 -3.47 5.46
CA GLU A 74 -5.92 -3.71 6.47
C GLU A 74 -5.61 -2.98 7.79
N LYS A 75 -4.38 -3.01 8.28
CA LYS A 75 -3.98 -2.26 9.49
C LYS A 75 -4.17 -0.74 9.29
N ILE A 76 -3.76 -0.21 8.12
CA ILE A 76 -3.89 1.21 7.77
C ILE A 76 -5.36 1.65 7.77
N PHE A 77 -6.22 0.95 7.01
CA PHE A 77 -7.60 1.35 6.83
C PHE A 77 -8.52 0.97 8.01
N LYS A 78 -8.20 -0.08 8.79
CA LYS A 78 -8.94 -0.39 10.04
C LYS A 78 -8.65 0.60 11.15
N THR A 79 -7.43 1.12 11.23
CA THR A 79 -7.05 2.13 12.24
C THR A 79 -7.68 3.48 11.92
N ASN A 80 -7.88 3.79 10.64
CA ASN A 80 -8.48 5.04 10.19
C ASN A 80 -9.96 4.86 9.82
N ARG A 81 -10.83 4.84 10.85
CA ARG A 81 -12.29 4.67 10.70
C ARG A 81 -12.96 5.70 9.79
N ASP A 82 -12.30 6.83 9.52
CA ASP A 82 -12.81 7.94 8.71
C ASP A 82 -12.53 7.80 7.19
N ILE A 83 -11.60 6.93 6.78
CA ILE A 83 -11.26 6.73 5.35
C ILE A 83 -12.28 5.83 4.63
N VAL A 84 -13.01 5.01 5.39
CA VAL A 84 -13.99 4.04 4.86
C VAL A 84 -15.14 4.72 4.09
N HIS A 85 -15.37 6.02 4.28
CA HIS A 85 -16.41 6.78 3.57
C HIS A 85 -16.02 7.28 2.17
N LEU A 86 -14.79 7.03 1.67
CA LEU A 86 -14.38 7.53 0.35
C LEU A 86 -14.99 6.77 -0.86
N LYS A 87 -15.78 5.71 -0.63
CA LYS A 87 -16.57 5.04 -1.68
C LYS A 87 -18.01 4.68 -1.25
N SER A 88 -18.59 5.37 -0.25
CA SER A 88 -19.99 5.16 0.18
C SER A 88 -20.90 6.30 -0.26
#